data_AF-A0A7H4N234-F1
#
_entry.id   AF-A0A7H4N234-F1
#
_cell.length_a   1.000
_cell.length_b   1.000
_cell.length_c   1.000
_cell.angle_alpha   90.00
_cell.angle_beta   90.00
_cell.angle_gamma   90.00
#
_symmetry.space_group_name_H-M   'P 1'
#
loop_
_entity.id
_entity.type
_entity.pdbx_description
1 polymer ?
#
loop_
_entity_poly.entity_id
_entity_poly.type
_entity_poly.pdbx_seq_one_letter_code
_entity_poly.pdbx_strand_id
1 'polypeptide(L)'
;MDIVILSALEIDTDFNVNVLTGSDGVMRGASGGHCDVAAAANLTIVVAPLIRSRIPTVVRHVTTRVTPGESIDVLVTDHGIAVNPARPEVKERLTAAGLPVVDIEALYQTSPGDFWRAQAY
;
A
#
# COMPACT_ATOMS: atom_id res chain seq x y z
N MET A 1 14.48 6.71 -12.65
CA MET A 1 14.25 5.24 -12.66
C MET A 1 12.92 5.02 -13.36
N ASP A 2 12.77 4.01 -14.22
CA ASP A 2 11.51 3.84 -14.94
C ASP A 2 10.42 3.22 -14.08
N ILE A 3 10.75 2.14 -13.37
CA ILE A 3 9.81 1.42 -12.50
C ILE A 3 10.52 1.07 -11.19
N VAL A 4 9.82 1.19 -10.07
CA VAL A 4 10.30 0.68 -8.77
C VAL A 4 9.23 -0.19 -8.11
N ILE A 5 9.69 -1.26 -7.45
CA ILE A 5 8.86 -2.17 -6.67
C ILE A 5 9.28 -2.07 -5.21
N LEU A 6 8.32 -1.76 -4.34
CA LEU A 6 8.51 -1.52 -2.92
C LEU A 6 7.61 -2.42 -2.09
N SER A 7 7.93 -2.59 -0.80
CA SER A 7 7.08 -3.26 0.18
C SER A 7 6.44 -2.24 1.13
N ALA A 8 5.51 -2.69 1.97
CA ALA A 8 4.85 -1.85 2.98
C ALA A 8 4.52 -2.67 4.24
N LEU A 9 4.63 -2.07 5.43
CA LEU A 9 4.03 -2.57 6.68
C LEU A 9 2.56 -2.18 6.79
N GLU A 10 2.22 -0.97 6.37
CA GLU A 10 0.84 -0.50 6.22
C GLU A 10 0.79 0.39 4.97
N ILE A 11 -0.35 0.42 4.31
CA ILE A 11 -0.72 1.39 3.29
C ILE A 11 -2.15 1.84 3.55
N ASP A 12 -2.41 3.15 3.49
CA ASP A 12 -3.76 3.66 3.70
C ASP A 12 -4.54 3.92 2.42
N THR A 13 -5.82 4.29 2.57
CA THR A 13 -6.73 4.56 1.44
C THR A 13 -6.32 5.80 0.63
N ASP A 14 -5.44 6.63 1.18
CA ASP A 14 -4.80 7.76 0.48
C ASP A 14 -3.42 7.37 -0.08
N PHE A 15 -3.11 6.08 -0.13
CA PHE A 15 -1.86 5.48 -0.64
C PHE A 15 -0.60 5.84 0.16
N ASN A 16 -0.70 6.47 1.32
CA ASN A 16 0.47 6.70 2.15
C ASN A 16 1.02 5.38 2.69
N VAL A 17 2.34 5.26 2.77
CA VAL A 17 2.99 4.01 3.16
C VAL A 17 3.77 4.18 4.47
N ASN A 18 3.62 3.18 5.34
CA ASN A 18 4.43 2.96 6.53
C ASN A 18 5.39 1.79 6.30
N VAL A 19 6.66 1.99 6.62
CA VAL A 19 7.71 0.95 6.69
C VAL A 19 8.52 1.00 7.98
N LEU A 20 8.11 1.79 8.97
CA LEU A 20 8.90 2.08 10.17
C LEU A 20 8.31 1.45 11.43
N THR A 21 7.03 1.66 11.69
CA THR A 21 6.37 1.22 12.93
C THR A 21 5.47 0.02 12.67
N GLY A 22 5.49 -0.95 13.59
CA GLY A 22 4.49 -2.01 13.62
C GLY A 22 3.08 -1.47 13.92
N SER A 23 2.09 -2.36 13.86
CA SER A 23 0.70 -2.03 14.24
C SER A 23 0.57 -1.62 15.71
N ASP A 24 1.59 -1.92 16.53
CA ASP A 24 1.73 -1.53 17.92
C ASP A 24 2.36 -0.14 18.13
N GLY A 25 2.70 0.55 17.05
CA GLY A 25 3.42 1.84 17.09
C GLY A 25 4.90 1.71 17.45
N VAL A 26 5.40 0.50 17.73
CA VAL A 26 6.82 0.29 18.07
C VAL A 26 7.66 0.31 16.80
N MET A 27 8.79 1.00 16.83
CA MET A 27 9.74 1.00 15.72
C MET A 27 10.33 -0.39 15.52
N ARG A 28 10.15 -0.95 14.32
CA ARG A 28 10.64 -2.30 13.94
C ARG A 28 11.09 -2.41 12.49
N GLY A 29 10.92 -1.35 11.71
CA GLY A 29 11.37 -1.28 10.33
C GLY A 29 12.45 -0.22 10.13
N ALA A 30 12.63 0.20 8.90
CA ALA A 30 13.59 1.22 8.51
C ALA A 30 12.99 2.03 7.37
N SER A 31 13.29 3.34 7.32
CA SER A 31 12.91 4.18 6.18
C SER A 31 13.55 3.66 4.89
N GLY A 32 14.86 3.37 4.95
CA GLY A 32 15.67 3.11 3.76
C GLY A 32 15.56 4.26 2.75
N GLY A 33 15.77 3.95 1.47
CA GLY A 33 15.50 4.87 0.36
C GLY A 33 14.08 4.77 -0.19
N HIS A 34 13.11 4.27 0.59
CA HIS A 34 11.75 3.97 0.10
C HIS A 34 11.08 5.19 -0.51
N CYS A 35 11.07 6.31 0.21
CA CYS A 35 10.51 7.57 -0.27
C CYS A 35 11.36 8.21 -1.38
N ASP A 36 12.69 8.05 -1.33
CA ASP A 36 13.60 8.61 -2.34
C ASP A 36 13.33 8.01 -3.73
N VAL A 37 13.28 6.67 -3.80
CA VAL A 37 13.06 5.98 -5.08
C VAL A 37 11.60 6.07 -5.55
N ALA A 38 10.64 6.15 -4.62
CA ALA A 38 9.24 6.39 -4.95
C ALA A 38 9.04 7.77 -5.60
N ALA A 39 9.72 8.80 -5.08
CA ALA A 39 9.65 10.15 -5.64
C ALA A 39 10.37 10.30 -6.99
N ALA A 40 11.37 9.45 -7.27
CA ALA A 40 12.19 9.53 -8.49
C ALA A 40 11.78 8.56 -9.61
N ALA A 41 10.79 7.69 -9.36
CA ALA A 41 10.33 6.71 -10.33
C ALA A 41 9.17 7.25 -11.19
N ASN A 42 9.13 6.85 -12.46
CA ASN A 42 7.98 7.15 -13.33
C ASN A 42 6.76 6.27 -12.98
N LEU A 43 7.00 5.08 -12.44
CA LEU A 43 5.98 4.15 -11.94
C LEU A 43 6.43 3.48 -10.63
N THR A 44 5.71 3.74 -9.55
CA THR A 44 5.95 3.16 -8.23
C THR A 44 4.87 2.14 -7.87
N ILE A 45 5.30 0.90 -7.65
CA ILE A 45 4.43 -0.21 -7.29
C ILE A 45 4.77 -0.68 -5.88
N VAL A 46 3.78 -0.66 -4.98
CA VAL A 46 3.85 -1.30 -3.68
C VAL A 46 3.27 -2.71 -3.80
N VAL A 47 3.99 -3.72 -3.31
CA VAL A 47 3.53 -5.10 -3.28
C VAL A 47 3.48 -5.59 -1.83
N ALA A 48 2.33 -6.07 -1.39
CA ALA A 48 2.18 -6.69 -0.09
C ALA A 48 0.98 -7.64 -0.04
N PRO A 49 1.03 -8.73 0.75
CA PRO A 49 -0.18 -9.50 1.03
C PRO A 49 -1.21 -8.62 1.74
N LEU A 50 -2.50 -8.83 1.47
CA LEU A 50 -3.56 -8.05 2.09
C LEU A 50 -3.57 -8.22 3.61
N ILE A 51 -3.28 -9.43 4.08
CA ILE A 51 -3.22 -9.79 5.51
C ILE A 51 -1.89 -10.50 5.79
N ARG A 52 -1.18 -10.05 6.84
CA ARG A 52 -0.02 -10.75 7.40
C ARG A 52 -0.39 -11.40 8.72
N SER A 53 -0.63 -12.71 8.69
CA SER A 53 -1.17 -13.46 9.82
C SER A 53 -2.53 -12.90 10.26
N ARG A 54 -2.56 -11.95 11.20
CA ARG A 54 -3.78 -11.28 11.69
C ARG A 54 -3.75 -9.76 11.50
N ILE A 55 -2.68 -9.22 10.93
CA ILE A 55 -2.47 -7.78 10.78
C ILE A 55 -2.84 -7.38 9.35
N PRO A 56 -3.84 -6.50 9.15
CA PRO A 56 -4.17 -6.00 7.82
C PRO A 56 -3.07 -5.06 7.32
N THR A 57 -2.74 -5.17 6.03
CA THR A 57 -1.79 -4.26 5.39
C THR A 57 -2.48 -2.98 4.93
N VAL A 58 -3.71 -3.08 4.42
CA VAL A 58 -4.50 -1.91 4.01
C VAL A 58 -5.30 -1.42 5.20
N VAL A 59 -5.08 -0.17 5.60
CA VAL A 59 -5.69 0.45 6.78
C VAL A 59 -6.38 1.76 6.42
N ARG A 60 -7.16 2.34 7.34
CA ARG A 60 -7.78 3.63 7.10
C ARG A 60 -6.76 4.78 7.08
N HIS A 61 -5.83 4.76 8.03
CA HIS A 61 -4.73 5.70 8.14
C HIS A 61 -3.49 4.96 8.64
N VAL A 62 -2.35 5.21 8.00
CA VAL A 62 -1.09 4.62 8.43
C VAL A 62 -0.67 5.16 9.80
N THR A 63 -0.02 4.32 10.59
CA THR A 63 0.51 4.70 11.91
C THR A 63 1.63 5.73 11.77
N THR A 64 2.51 5.52 10.79
CA THR A 64 3.61 6.44 10.46
C THR A 64 3.68 6.65 8.95
N ARG A 65 3.49 7.88 8.49
CA ARG A 65 3.65 8.24 7.08
C ARG A 65 5.14 8.40 6.75
N VAL A 66 5.72 7.42 6.06
CA VAL A 66 7.10 7.46 5.56
C VAL A 66 7.14 7.92 4.11
N THR A 67 6.31 7.32 3.26
CA THR A 67 6.24 7.66 1.84
C THR A 67 4.88 8.27 1.51
N PRO A 68 4.84 9.50 0.99
CA PRO A 68 3.61 10.16 0.52
C PRO A 68 2.86 9.34 -0.52
N GLY A 69 1.52 9.27 -0.39
CA GLY A 69 0.70 8.54 -1.35
C GLY A 69 0.69 9.11 -2.77
N GLU A 70 0.99 10.40 -2.93
CA GLU A 70 1.21 11.02 -4.26
C GLU A 70 2.41 10.43 -5.02
N SER A 71 3.33 9.76 -4.32
CA SER A 71 4.48 9.07 -4.91
C SER A 71 4.24 7.58 -5.14
N ILE A 72 3.03 7.07 -4.84
CA ILE A 72 2.66 5.66 -5.01
C ILE A 72 1.59 5.56 -6.09
N ASP A 73 1.86 4.79 -7.13
CA ASP A 73 0.95 4.69 -8.28
C ASP A 73 0.05 3.47 -8.19
N VAL A 74 0.58 2.35 -7.70
CA VAL A 74 -0.13 1.07 -7.67
C VAL A 74 0.17 0.33 -6.37
N LEU A 75 -0.86 -0.28 -5.79
CA LEU A 75 -0.76 -1.33 -4.77
C LEU A 75 -1.17 -2.67 -5.38
N VAL A 76 -0.32 -3.68 -5.27
CA VAL A 76 -0.61 -5.06 -5.65
C VAL A 76 -0.72 -5.91 -4.40
N THR A 77 -1.83 -6.63 -4.29
CA THR A 77 -2.08 -7.62 -3.23
C THR A 77 -2.46 -8.97 -3.83
N ASP A 78 -2.51 -9.99 -2.98
CA ASP A 78 -3.09 -11.29 -3.28
C ASP A 78 -4.62 -11.27 -3.48
N HIS A 79 -5.28 -10.13 -3.21
CA HIS A 79 -6.73 -9.94 -3.34
C HIS A 79 -7.12 -8.97 -4.48
N GLY A 80 -6.14 -8.44 -5.20
CA GLY A 80 -6.37 -7.49 -6.30
C GLY A 80 -5.33 -6.39 -6.38
N ILE A 81 -5.47 -5.56 -7.41
CA ILE A 81 -4.60 -4.43 -7.71
C ILE A 81 -5.40 -3.14 -7.52
N ALA A 82 -4.95 -2.26 -6.62
CA ALA A 82 -5.48 -0.91 -6.50
C ALA A 82 -4.56 0.08 -7.21
N VAL A 83 -5.13 0.89 -8.09
CA VAL A 83 -4.39 1.95 -8.79
C VAL A 83 -4.78 3.29 -8.18
N ASN A 84 -3.78 4.13 -7.91
CA ASN A 84 -3.98 5.48 -7.40
C ASN A 84 -4.86 6.26 -8.39
N PRO A 85 -5.95 6.92 -7.94
CA PRO A 85 -6.81 7.74 -8.82
C PRO A 85 -6.05 8.82 -9.60
N ALA A 86 -4.87 9.24 -9.14
CA ALA A 86 -3.99 10.17 -9.86
C ALA A 86 -3.35 9.56 -11.13
N ARG A 87 -3.50 8.26 -11.37
CA ARG A 87 -2.95 7.50 -12.52
C ARG A 87 -4.04 6.78 -13.33
N PRO A 88 -5.06 7.48 -13.85
CA PRO A 88 -6.16 6.86 -14.59
C PRO A 88 -5.69 6.06 -15.81
N GLU A 89 -4.61 6.48 -16.46
CA GLU A 89 -4.01 5.80 -17.61
C GLU A 89 -3.40 4.44 -17.25
N VAL A 90 -2.86 4.30 -16.03
CA VAL A 90 -2.37 3.01 -15.53
C VAL A 90 -3.55 2.09 -15.24
N LYS A 91 -4.62 2.62 -14.62
CA LYS A 91 -5.86 1.88 -14.36
C LYS A 91 -6.43 1.30 -15.65
N GLU A 92 -6.58 2.13 -16.68
CA GLU A 92 -7.10 1.72 -17.99
C GLU A 92 -6.25 0.59 -18.61
N ARG A 93 -4.93 0.74 -18.63
CA ARG A 93 -4.02 -0.28 -19.20
C ARG A 93 -4.10 -1.61 -18.48
N LEU A 94 -4.14 -1.61 -17.14
CA LEU A 94 -4.24 -2.83 -16.35
C LEU A 94 -5.60 -3.51 -16.52
N THR A 95 -6.69 -2.74 -16.55
CA THR A 95 -8.04 -3.27 -16.81
C THR A 95 -8.16 -3.84 -18.23
N ALA A 96 -7.63 -3.15 -19.25
CA ALA A 96 -7.63 -3.63 -20.63
C ALA A 96 -6.80 -4.92 -20.81
N ALA A 97 -5.76 -5.10 -19.99
CA ALA A 97 -4.98 -6.34 -19.92
C ALA A 97 -5.70 -7.49 -19.18
N GLY A 98 -6.91 -7.28 -18.66
CA GLY A 98 -7.69 -8.29 -17.95
C GLY A 98 -7.21 -8.56 -16.52
N LEU A 99 -6.44 -7.64 -15.91
CA LEU A 99 -5.97 -7.78 -14.54
C LEU A 99 -7.07 -7.43 -13.52
N PRO A 100 -7.08 -8.05 -12.31
CA PRO A 100 -8.10 -7.83 -11.29
C PRO A 100 -7.89 -6.48 -10.58
N VAL A 101 -8.26 -5.40 -11.25
CA VAL A 101 -8.19 -4.04 -10.71
C VAL A 101 -9.41 -3.75 -9.85
N VAL A 102 -9.18 -3.30 -8.62
CA VAL A 102 -10.19 -2.96 -7.62
C VAL A 102 -9.90 -1.59 -7.02
N ASP A 103 -10.88 -0.99 -6.35
CA ASP A 103 -10.63 0.24 -5.59
C ASP A 103 -9.93 -0.09 -4.27
N ILE A 104 -9.04 0.78 -3.79
CA ILE A 104 -8.30 0.54 -2.54
C ILE A 104 -9.24 0.40 -1.33
N GLU A 105 -10.39 1.07 -1.37
CA GLU A 105 -11.45 0.91 -0.35
C GLU A 105 -11.98 -0.53 -0.33
N ALA A 106 -12.11 -1.22 -1.47
CA ALA A 106 -12.53 -2.61 -1.48
C ALA A 106 -11.51 -3.53 -0.80
N LEU A 107 -10.21 -3.26 -0.97
CA LEU A 107 -9.14 -3.97 -0.26
C LEU A 107 -9.20 -3.71 1.25
N TYR A 108 -9.44 -2.47 1.65
CA TYR A 108 -9.64 -2.10 3.06
C TYR A 108 -10.84 -2.85 3.68
N GLN A 109 -11.98 -2.87 3.00
CA GLN A 109 -13.20 -3.54 3.50
C GLN A 109 -13.10 -5.08 3.51
N THR A 110 -12.29 -5.66 2.61
CA THR A 110 -12.04 -7.11 2.56
C THR A 110 -11.10 -7.56 3.67
N SER A 111 -10.20 -6.66 4.09
CA SER A 111 -9.35 -6.89 5.25
C SER A 111 -10.22 -6.79 6.50
N PRO A 112 -10.14 -7.74 7.44
CA PRO A 112 -10.92 -7.60 8.64
C PRO A 112 -10.34 -6.40 9.42
N GLY A 113 -11.14 -5.36 9.59
CA GLY A 113 -10.69 -3.99 9.91
C GLY A 113 -10.07 -3.79 11.30
N ASP A 114 -10.12 -2.56 11.80
CA ASP A 114 -9.49 -2.08 13.06
C ASP A 114 -9.72 -2.97 14.30
N PHE A 115 -10.75 -3.83 14.28
CA PHE A 115 -10.99 -4.87 15.28
C PHE A 115 -9.74 -5.73 15.57
N TRP A 116 -8.95 -6.09 14.54
CA TRP A 116 -7.73 -6.88 14.75
C TRP A 116 -6.51 -6.03 15.13
N ARG A 117 -6.49 -4.72 14.85
CA ARG A 117 -5.43 -3.81 15.35
C ARG A 117 -5.44 -3.75 16.88
N ALA A 118 -6.62 -3.78 17.49
CA ALA A 118 -6.75 -3.77 18.96
C ALA A 118 -6.33 -5.09 19.63
N GLN A 119 -6.29 -6.20 18.89
CA GLN A 119 -6.01 -7.55 19.42
C GLN A 119 -4.65 -8.10 19.01
N ALA A 120 -3.81 -7.33 18.31
CA ALA A 120 -2.46 -7.74 17.91
C ALA A 120 -1.44 -7.73 19.07
N TYR A 121 -1.91 -7.79 20.32
CA TYR A 121 -1.12 -7.78 21.55
C TYR A 121 -1.39 -9.04 22.38
#